data_AF-A0A3C0B758-F1
#
_entry.id   AF-A0A3C0B758-F1
#
_cell.length_a   1.000
_cell.length_b   1.000
_cell.length_c   1.000
_cell.angle_alpha   90.00
_cell.angle_beta   90.00
_cell.angle_gamma   90.00
#
_symmetry.space_group_name_H-M   'P 1'
#
loop_
_entity.id
_entity.type
_entity.pdbx_description
1 polymer ?
#
loop_
_entity_poly.entity_id
_entity_poly.type
_entity_poly.pdbx_seq_one_letter_code
_entity_poly.pdbx_strand_id
1 'polypeptide(L)'
;GGTYKMSFTNFTTGNSHSFGGAFVEIEPNELIKYRDSFDDPKLPGEMITTVKLKKVSCGTELHIVQEGIPDAIPLEMCYLGW
;
A
#
# COMPACT_ATOMS: atom_id res chain seq x y z
N GLY A 1 -0.70 -10.69 13.08
CA GLY A 1 -1.77 -9.79 12.63
C GLY A 1 -2.67 -10.49 11.64
N GLY A 2 -3.75 -9.83 11.21
CA GLY A 2 -4.56 -10.30 10.08
C GLY A 2 -3.80 -10.16 8.75
N THR A 3 -4.21 -10.94 7.76
CA THR A 3 -3.71 -10.86 6.38
C THR A 3 -4.78 -10.32 5.46
N TYR A 4 -4.37 -9.79 4.31
CA TYR A 4 -5.29 -9.35 3.26
C TYR A 4 -4.78 -9.79 1.88
N LYS A 5 -5.72 -9.88 0.94
CA LYS A 5 -5.45 -10.17 -0.46
C LYS A 5 -6.36 -9.32 -1.33
N MET A 6 -5.80 -8.70 -2.36
CA MET A 6 -6.54 -7.82 -3.27
C MET A 6 -6.05 -8.01 -4.71
N SER A 7 -6.85 -7.54 -5.66
CA SER A 7 -6.45 -7.42 -7.05
C SER A 7 -7.02 -6.15 -7.69
N PHE A 8 -6.25 -5.56 -8.59
CA PHE A 8 -6.71 -4.52 -9.51
C PHE A 8 -6.96 -5.11 -10.87
N THR A 9 -8.08 -4.74 -11.50
CA THR A 9 -8.44 -5.17 -12.85
C THR A 9 -8.62 -3.96 -13.74
N ASN A 10 -7.87 -3.90 -14.83
CA ASN A 10 -8.05 -2.90 -15.87
C ASN A 10 -9.25 -3.31 -16.75
N PHE A 11 -10.36 -2.57 -16.69
CA PHE A 11 -11.58 -2.94 -17.39
C PHE A 11 -11.53 -2.84 -18.91
N THR A 12 -10.60 -2.05 -19.47
CA THR A 12 -10.44 -1.93 -20.93
C THR A 12 -9.69 -3.11 -21.53
N THR A 13 -8.68 -3.64 -20.82
CA THR A 13 -7.82 -4.73 -21.30
C THR A 13 -8.17 -6.10 -20.69
N GLY A 14 -8.88 -6.12 -19.57
CA GLY A 14 -9.15 -7.32 -18.78
C GLY A 14 -7.94 -7.81 -17.96
N ASN A 15 -6.79 -7.13 -18.03
CA ASN A 15 -5.60 -7.50 -17.27
C ASN A 15 -5.81 -7.25 -15.78
N SER A 16 -5.32 -8.17 -14.95
CA SER A 16 -5.37 -8.04 -13.48
C SER A 16 -3.99 -8.20 -12.86
N HIS A 17 -3.75 -7.45 -11.79
CA HIS A 17 -2.59 -7.58 -10.92
C HIS A 17 -3.06 -7.85 -9.49
N SER A 18 -2.51 -8.88 -8.86
CA SER A 18 -2.82 -9.24 -7.47
C SER A 18 -1.64 -9.02 -6.55
N PHE A 19 -1.97 -8.67 -5.31
CA PHE A 19 -1.02 -8.36 -4.25
C PHE A 19 -1.67 -8.67 -2.91
N GLY A 20 -0.87 -8.70 -1.87
CA GLY A 20 -1.37 -8.94 -0.52
C GLY A 20 -0.28 -8.97 0.51
N GLY A 21 -0.74 -9.01 1.75
CA GLY A 21 0.11 -8.63 2.85
C GLY A 21 -0.45 -8.94 4.23
N ALA A 22 0.20 -8.38 5.23
CA ALA A 22 -0.19 -8.56 6.62
C ALA A 22 -0.06 -7.26 7.40
N PHE A 23 -1.00 -7.03 8.32
CA PHE A 23 -0.92 -5.93 9.26
C PHE A 23 0.15 -6.22 10.32
N VAL A 24 1.10 -5.29 10.43
CA VAL A 24 2.22 -5.34 11.37
C VAL A 24 1.83 -4.62 12.66
N GLU A 25 1.19 -3.45 12.54
CA GLU A 25 0.79 -2.60 13.66
C GLU A 25 -0.52 -1.88 13.33
N ILE A 26 -1.44 -1.84 14.28
CA ILE A 26 -2.70 -1.09 14.16
C ILE A 26 -2.97 -0.45 15.51
N GLU A 27 -2.97 0.87 15.51
CA GLU A 27 -3.39 1.70 16.64
C GLU A 27 -4.66 2.46 16.22
N PRO A 28 -5.81 2.22 16.88
CA PRO A 28 -7.06 2.84 16.48
C PRO A 28 -6.96 4.37 16.40
N ASN A 29 -7.33 4.92 15.23
CA ASN A 29 -7.31 6.35 14.92
C ASN A 29 -5.94 7.02 14.86
N GLU A 30 -4.83 6.27 14.93
CA GLU A 30 -3.48 6.84 14.99
C GLU A 30 -2.54 6.24 13.94
N LEU A 31 -2.47 4.91 13.82
CA LEU A 31 -1.47 4.24 13.01
C LEU A 31 -2.02 2.97 12.34
N ILE A 32 -1.70 2.81 11.07
CA ILE A 32 -1.81 1.53 10.37
C ILE A 32 -0.48 1.27 9.68
N LYS A 33 0.17 0.16 10.01
CA LYS A 33 1.39 -0.30 9.36
C LYS A 33 1.19 -1.70 8.82
N TYR A 34 1.45 -1.90 7.55
CA TYR A 34 1.32 -3.20 6.91
C TYR A 34 2.45 -3.43 5.92
N ARG A 35 2.75 -4.71 5.71
CA ARG A 35 3.62 -5.17 4.63
C ARG A 35 2.78 -5.63 3.45
N ASP A 36 3.26 -5.41 2.23
CA ASP A 36 2.60 -5.78 0.98
C ASP A 36 3.61 -6.37 -0.01
N SER A 37 3.16 -7.27 -0.88
CA SER A 37 3.96 -7.89 -1.93
C SER A 37 3.08 -8.23 -3.14
N PHE A 38 3.61 -8.00 -4.34
CA PHE A 38 2.96 -8.44 -5.56
C PHE A 38 3.10 -9.95 -5.75
N ASP A 39 2.08 -10.58 -6.35
CA ASP A 39 2.19 -11.99 -6.75
C ASP A 39 3.04 -12.19 -8.00
N ASP A 40 3.25 -11.14 -8.79
CA ASP A 40 4.06 -11.22 -10.00
C ASP A 40 5.54 -11.44 -9.60
N PRO A 41 6.16 -12.58 -9.95
CA PRO A 41 7.55 -12.85 -9.63
C PRO A 41 8.53 -11.87 -10.28
N LYS A 42 8.09 -11.07 -11.27
CA LYS A 42 8.88 -9.99 -11.87
C LYS A 42 8.93 -8.71 -11.04
N LEU A 43 8.09 -8.60 -10.01
CA LEU A 43 8.06 -7.49 -9.06
C LEU A 43 8.44 -7.98 -7.66
N PRO A 44 9.65 -8.55 -7.47
CA PRO A 44 10.08 -9.05 -6.17
C PRO A 44 10.28 -7.89 -5.20
N GLY A 45 9.93 -8.11 -3.94
CA GLY A 45 10.11 -7.14 -2.88
C GLY A 45 8.94 -7.17 -1.91
N GLU A 46 9.23 -6.82 -0.66
CA GLU A 46 8.21 -6.54 0.35
C GLU A 46 8.20 -5.02 0.58
N MET A 47 7.05 -4.41 0.35
CA MET A 47 6.80 -3.01 0.63
C MET A 47 6.27 -2.86 2.05
N ILE A 48 6.61 -1.76 2.71
CA ILE A 48 5.99 -1.37 3.98
C ILE A 48 5.24 -0.08 3.76
N THR A 49 3.94 -0.08 4.05
CA THR A 49 3.15 1.15 4.05
C THR A 49 2.80 1.52 5.49
N THR A 50 3.12 2.76 5.84
CA THR A 50 2.81 3.36 7.15
C THR A 50 1.85 4.52 6.94
N VAL A 51 0.63 4.39 7.46
CA VAL A 51 -0.41 5.41 7.45
C VAL A 51 -0.53 5.98 8.85
N LYS A 52 -0.27 7.29 9.00
CA LYS A 52 -0.40 8.03 10.26
C LYS A 52 -1.57 9.00 10.17
N LEU A 53 -2.41 8.96 11.18
CA LEU A 53 -3.55 9.84 11.37
C LEU A 53 -3.29 10.71 12.59
N LYS A 54 -3.49 12.01 12.44
CA LYS A 54 -3.33 12.96 13.54
C LYS A 54 -4.53 13.88 13.60
N LYS A 55 -5.22 13.90 14.74
CA LYS A 55 -6.31 14.84 14.96
C LYS A 55 -5.79 16.28 14.93
N VAL A 56 -6.46 17.12 14.17
CA VAL A 56 -6.23 18.58 14.11
C VAL A 56 -7.54 19.32 14.37
N SER A 57 -7.48 20.65 14.53
CA SER A 57 -8.65 21.44 14.94
C SER A 57 -9.82 21.37 13.93
N CYS A 58 -9.52 21.21 12.65
CA CYS A 58 -10.50 21.18 11.56
C CYS A 58 -10.74 19.78 10.97
N GLY A 59 -10.15 18.71 11.54
CA GLY A 59 -10.27 17.37 10.99
C GLY A 59 -9.09 16.45 11.33
N THR A 60 -8.57 15.76 10.32
CA THR A 60 -7.48 14.79 10.47
C THR A 60 -6.38 15.08 9.45
N GLU A 61 -5.16 15.25 9.94
CA GLU A 61 -3.95 15.24 9.13
C GLU A 61 -3.59 13.78 8.80
N LEU A 62 -3.38 13.51 7.51
CA LEU A 62 -3.03 12.19 6.97
C LEU A 62 -1.60 12.24 6.44
N HIS A 63 -0.75 11.34 6.91
CA HIS A 63 0.60 11.18 6.40
C HIS A 63 0.85 9.71 6.06
N ILE A 64 1.25 9.46 4.82
CA ILE A 64 1.49 8.11 4.30
C ILE A 64 2.91 8.03 3.76
N VAL A 65 3.62 6.97 4.16
CA VAL A 65 4.92 6.61 3.60
C VAL A 65 4.83 5.17 3.10
N GLN A 66 5.22 4.96 1.85
CA GLN A 66 5.37 3.64 1.25
C GLN A 66 6.86 3.42 0.94
N GLU A 67 7.44 2.42 1.58
CA GLU A 67 8.87 2.07 1.51
C GLU A 67 9.04 0.72 0.80
N GLY A 68 10.21 0.51 0.19
CA GLY A 68 10.54 -0.77 -0.44
C GLY A 68 9.80 -1.05 -1.75
N ILE A 69 9.36 0.01 -2.46
CA ILE A 69 8.76 -0.12 -3.80
C ILE A 69 9.79 -0.81 -4.71
N PRO A 70 9.42 -1.91 -5.42
CA PRO A 70 10.33 -2.59 -6.33
C PRO A 70 10.90 -1.64 -7.39
N ASP A 71 12.21 -1.71 -7.66
CA ASP A 71 12.91 -0.83 -8.60
C ASP A 71 12.32 -0.84 -10.03
N ALA A 72 11.63 -1.93 -10.40
CA ALA A 72 10.95 -2.06 -11.68
C ALA A 72 9.70 -1.17 -11.82
N ILE A 73 9.19 -0.63 -10.71
CA ILE A 73 8.03 0.26 -10.68
C ILE A 73 8.52 1.72 -10.64
N PRO A 74 8.25 2.52 -11.69
CA PRO A 74 8.62 3.93 -11.68
C PRO A 74 7.89 4.69 -10.56
N LEU A 75 8.63 5.46 -9.77
CA LEU A 75 8.10 6.17 -8.60
C LEU A 75 7.00 7.17 -8.98
N GLU A 76 7.13 7.82 -10.14
CA GLU A 76 6.12 8.74 -10.69
C GLU A 76 4.77 8.06 -10.95
N MET A 77 4.77 6.76 -11.28
CA MET A 77 3.54 6.00 -11.47
C MET A 77 2.85 5.71 -10.13
N CYS A 78 3.62 5.53 -9.05
CA CYS A 78 3.06 5.44 -7.70
C CYS A 78 2.39 6.76 -7.29
N TYR A 79 3.03 7.91 -7.56
CA TYR A 79 2.42 9.22 -7.27
C TYR A 79 1.15 9.50 -8.07
N LEU A 80 1.07 9.04 -9.33
CA LEU A 80 -0.15 9.18 -10.12
C LEU A 80 -1.30 8.32 -9.58
N GLY A 81 -0.98 7.19 -8.92
CA GLY A 81 -1.97 6.28 -8.36
C GLY A 81 -2.51 6.69 -6.98
N TRP A 82 -1.80 7.56 -6.25
CA TRP A 82 -2.21 8.12 -4.95
C TRP A 82 -3.16 9.32 -5.14
#